data_AF-A0A1M5UQT2-F1
#
_entry.id   AF-A0A1M5UQT2-F1
#
_cell.length_a   1.000
_cell.length_b   1.000
_cell.length_c   1.000
_cell.angle_alpha   90.00
_cell.angle_beta   90.00
_cell.angle_gamma   90.00
#
_symmetry.space_group_name_H-M   'P 1'
#
loop_
_entity.id
_entity.type
_entity.pdbx_description
1 polymer ?
#
loop_
_entity_poly.entity_id
_entity_poly.type
_entity_poly.pdbx_seq_one_letter_code
_entity_poly.pdbx_strand_id
1 'polypeptide(L)'
;MIVLEHTRLWVKVNGYDQDPIDGVSMVYTFNDAKAKDQKHTQFFDVMASRGIYHDGWFASTFGPRVPWMTVTPGIDKWTPEKDVWELYNIDEDYSQANDLAKKNPEKLKELKTLFMEESVANKKYAHWRRVICFIAS
;
A
#
# COMPACT_ATOMS: atom_id res chain seq x y z
N MET A 1 18.04 -14.16 -29.82
CA MET A 1 16.62 -13.77 -29.79
C MET A 1 15.81 -14.90 -29.15
N ILE A 2 16.04 -15.15 -27.85
CA ILE A 2 15.33 -16.18 -27.05
C ILE A 2 15.33 -15.71 -25.58
N VAL A 3 14.75 -14.56 -25.26
CA VAL A 3 14.34 -14.19 -23.88
C VAL A 3 13.24 -13.11 -23.94
N LEU A 4 12.11 -13.41 -24.58
CA LEU A 4 10.94 -12.50 -24.55
C LEU A 4 9.65 -13.33 -24.57
N GLU A 5 9.49 -14.22 -23.59
CA GLU A 5 8.17 -14.79 -23.30
C GLU A 5 7.74 -14.27 -21.93
N HIS A 6 6.68 -13.46 -21.96
CA HIS A 6 5.90 -13.05 -20.80
C HIS A 6 5.79 -14.19 -19.80
N THR A 7 6.14 -13.95 -18.54
CA THR A 7 5.95 -14.87 -17.41
C THR A 7 4.48 -15.27 -17.29
N ARG A 8 4.06 -16.29 -18.05
CA ARG A 8 2.84 -17.06 -17.78
C ARG A 8 3.13 -17.88 -16.54
N LEU A 9 2.87 -17.28 -15.40
CA LEU A 9 2.91 -17.99 -14.13
C LEU A 9 1.77 -19.00 -14.09
N TRP A 10 2.03 -20.09 -13.41
CA TRP A 10 1.09 -21.19 -13.29
C TRP A 10 -0.15 -20.74 -12.52
N VAL A 11 -1.29 -20.64 -13.21
CA VAL A 11 -2.59 -20.33 -12.59
C VAL A 11 -3.01 -21.45 -11.61
N LYS A 12 -2.48 -22.66 -11.81
CA LYS A 12 -2.65 -23.81 -10.91
C LYS A 12 -1.32 -24.47 -10.61
N VAL A 13 -1.06 -24.75 -9.34
CA VAL A 13 0.09 -25.54 -8.87
C VAL A 13 -0.44 -26.67 -7.99
N ASN A 14 -0.11 -27.92 -8.32
CA ASN A 14 -0.58 -29.11 -7.58
C ASN A 14 -2.11 -29.16 -7.37
N GLY A 15 -2.89 -28.62 -8.32
CA GLY A 15 -4.36 -28.57 -8.23
C GLY A 15 -4.94 -27.37 -7.48
N TYR A 16 -4.10 -26.51 -6.91
CA TYR A 16 -4.52 -25.29 -6.20
C TYR A 16 -4.41 -24.06 -7.10
N ASP A 17 -5.51 -23.31 -7.20
CA ASP A 17 -5.54 -22.01 -7.86
C ASP A 17 -4.63 -21.01 -7.13
N GLN A 18 -3.83 -20.28 -7.89
CA GLN A 18 -2.95 -19.23 -7.37
C GLN A 18 -3.63 -17.87 -7.48
N ASP A 19 -3.42 -17.00 -6.49
CA ASP A 19 -3.78 -15.60 -6.64
C ASP A 19 -2.88 -14.94 -7.73
N PRO A 20 -3.42 -13.97 -8.49
CA PRO A 20 -2.63 -13.22 -9.45
C PRO A 20 -1.51 -12.45 -8.74
N ILE A 21 -0.40 -12.18 -9.44
CA ILE A 21 0.64 -11.30 -8.91
C ILE A 21 0.13 -9.86 -8.87
N ASP A 22 0.33 -9.21 -7.74
CA ASP A 22 0.03 -7.79 -7.56
C ASP A 22 1.10 -6.89 -8.20
N GLY A 23 0.92 -6.56 -9.48
CA GLY A 23 1.80 -5.62 -10.18
C GLY A 23 1.64 -5.60 -11.69
N VAL A 24 2.42 -4.73 -12.34
CA VAL A 24 2.53 -4.67 -13.80
C VAL A 24 3.97 -4.98 -14.20
N SER A 25 4.15 -5.61 -15.35
CA SER A 25 5.48 -5.90 -15.90
C SER A 25 6.23 -4.60 -16.18
N MET A 26 7.51 -4.51 -15.76
CA MET A 26 8.37 -3.36 -16.06
C MET A 26 9.12 -3.48 -17.40
N VAL A 27 8.88 -4.53 -18.19
CA VAL A 27 9.60 -4.80 -19.46
C VAL A 27 9.53 -3.63 -20.44
N TYR A 28 8.45 -2.84 -20.39
CA TYR A 28 8.28 -1.66 -21.25
C TYR A 28 9.39 -0.61 -21.06
N THR A 29 10.01 -0.54 -19.87
CA THR A 29 11.07 0.44 -19.57
C THR A 29 12.40 0.10 -20.23
N PHE A 30 12.63 -1.16 -20.60
CA PHE A 30 13.90 -1.59 -21.21
C PHE A 30 14.07 -1.12 -22.66
N ASN A 31 12.98 -0.80 -23.35
CA ASN A 31 13.00 -0.34 -24.75
C ASN A 31 12.84 1.17 -24.90
N ASP A 32 12.43 1.88 -23.84
CA ASP A 32 12.22 3.33 -23.87
C ASP A 32 12.55 3.96 -22.50
N ALA A 33 13.63 4.74 -22.45
CA ALA A 33 14.08 5.44 -21.26
C ALA A 33 13.12 6.55 -20.79
N LYS A 34 12.17 6.97 -21.63
CA LYS A 34 11.13 7.95 -21.32
C LYS A 34 9.75 7.30 -21.15
N ALA A 35 9.69 5.97 -21.07
CA ALA A 35 8.43 5.28 -20.91
C ALA A 35 7.72 5.75 -19.62
N LYS A 36 6.43 6.07 -19.75
CA LYS A 36 5.62 6.49 -18.62
C LYS A 36 5.32 5.30 -17.72
N ASP A 37 5.16 5.59 -16.42
CA ASP A 37 4.70 4.59 -15.46
C ASP A 37 3.35 4.01 -15.89
N GLN A 38 3.21 2.70 -15.67
CA GLN A 38 1.98 1.94 -15.92
C GLN A 38 1.28 1.56 -14.61
N LYS A 39 1.97 1.65 -13.46
CA LYS A 39 1.41 1.36 -12.14
C LYS A 39 1.16 2.65 -11.37
N HIS A 40 0.00 3.23 -11.64
CA HIS A 40 -0.41 4.50 -11.03
C HIS A 40 -0.70 4.40 -9.53
N THR A 41 -1.17 3.23 -9.06
CA THR A 41 -1.55 3.03 -7.65
C THR A 41 -0.74 1.92 -7.01
N GLN A 42 -0.25 2.17 -5.81
CA GLN A 42 0.39 1.15 -4.97
C GLN A 42 -0.15 1.23 -3.54
N PHE A 43 -0.69 0.10 -3.09
CA PHE A 43 -1.22 -0.08 -1.74
C PHE A 43 -0.14 -0.69 -0.82
N PHE A 44 -0.08 -0.21 0.43
CA PHE A 44 0.80 -0.71 1.47
C PHE A 44 0.03 -0.89 2.79
N ASP A 45 0.07 -2.09 3.35
CA ASP A 45 -0.45 -2.36 4.70
C ASP A 45 0.41 -3.45 5.35
N VAL A 46 1.11 -3.05 6.41
CA VAL A 46 1.91 -3.96 7.24
C VAL A 46 1.67 -3.62 8.71
N MET A 47 1.08 -4.57 9.44
CA MET A 47 0.90 -4.48 10.89
C MET A 47 0.25 -3.14 11.33
N ALA A 48 -0.79 -2.73 10.61
CA ALA A 48 -1.53 -1.48 10.79
C ALA A 48 -0.79 -0.17 10.45
N SER A 49 0.47 -0.24 10.02
CA SER A 49 1.07 0.86 9.25
C SER A 49 0.53 0.82 7.84
N ARG A 50 0.00 1.95 7.37
CA ARG A 50 -0.77 2.02 6.13
C ARG A 50 -0.20 3.11 5.23
N GLY A 51 -0.22 2.84 3.94
CA GLY A 51 0.25 3.78 2.93
C GLY A 51 -0.46 3.54 1.61
N ILE A 52 -0.66 4.62 0.86
CA ILE A 52 -1.08 4.55 -0.53
C ILE A 52 -0.30 5.57 -1.35
N TYR A 53 0.25 5.08 -2.45
CA TYR A 53 0.77 5.90 -3.52
C TYR A 53 -0.26 5.97 -4.64
N HIS A 54 -0.49 7.17 -5.18
CA HIS A 54 -1.27 7.37 -6.39
C HIS A 54 -0.76 8.59 -7.16
N ASP A 55 -0.22 8.37 -8.35
CA ASP A 55 0.20 9.41 -9.32
C ASP A 55 0.96 10.59 -8.67
N GLY A 56 2.11 10.27 -8.07
CA GLY A 56 2.99 11.26 -7.42
C GLY A 56 2.59 11.61 -5.99
N TRP A 57 1.37 11.30 -5.55
CA TRP A 57 0.94 11.55 -4.18
C TRP A 57 1.12 10.33 -3.29
N PHE A 58 1.49 10.57 -2.03
CA PHE A 58 1.60 9.53 -1.03
C PHE A 58 0.87 9.94 0.25
N ALA A 59 -0.11 9.15 0.66
CA ALA A 59 -0.75 9.29 1.96
C ALA A 59 -0.35 8.13 2.84
N SER A 60 0.06 8.41 4.08
CA SER A 60 0.50 7.36 5.00
C SER A 60 0.10 7.64 6.43
N THR A 61 0.11 6.58 7.23
CA THR A 61 -0.08 6.68 8.66
C THR A 61 0.72 5.60 9.38
N PHE A 62 1.40 6.04 10.44
CA PHE A 62 2.23 5.18 11.26
C PHE A 62 1.36 4.33 12.18
N GLY A 63 1.48 3.01 12.06
CA GLY A 63 0.73 2.07 12.89
C GLY A 63 1.25 2.03 14.33
N PRO A 64 0.56 1.30 15.22
CA PRO A 64 0.95 1.19 16.63
C PRO A 64 2.29 0.46 16.81
N ARG A 65 2.65 -0.39 15.85
CA ARG A 65 3.86 -1.21 15.92
C ARG A 65 5.08 -0.43 15.44
N VAL A 66 5.94 -0.08 16.40
CA VAL A 66 7.27 0.45 16.12
C VAL A 66 8.20 -0.70 15.68
N PRO A 67 9.02 -0.49 14.63
CA PRO A 67 10.02 -1.47 14.22
C PRO A 67 10.97 -1.90 15.36
N TRP A 68 11.45 -3.13 15.31
CA TRP A 68 12.45 -3.70 16.24
C TRP A 68 12.00 -3.84 17.71
N MET A 69 10.75 -3.48 18.02
CA MET A 69 10.14 -3.77 19.32
C MET A 69 9.41 -5.11 19.27
N THR A 70 9.71 -5.97 20.26
CA THR A 70 9.06 -7.29 20.41
C THR A 70 7.65 -7.19 20.97
N VAL A 71 7.36 -6.13 21.74
CA VAL A 71 6.05 -5.81 22.29
C VAL A 71 5.57 -4.47 21.75
N THR A 72 4.26 -4.34 21.54
CA THR A 72 3.63 -3.09 21.10
C THR A 72 2.83 -2.51 22.26
N PRO A 73 3.41 -1.57 23.05
CA PRO A 73 2.72 -1.00 24.20
C PRO A 73 1.46 -0.27 23.76
N GLY A 74 0.35 -0.48 24.46
CA GLY A 74 -0.90 0.25 24.19
C GLY A 74 -1.70 -0.24 22.98
N ILE A 75 -1.34 -1.39 22.40
CA ILE A 75 -2.10 -2.01 21.29
C ILE A 75 -3.56 -2.31 21.69
N ASP A 76 -3.80 -2.61 22.96
CA ASP A 76 -5.11 -2.86 23.58
C ASP A 76 -6.05 -1.65 23.52
N LYS A 77 -5.48 -0.44 23.46
CA LYS A 77 -6.24 0.83 23.43
C LYS A 77 -6.19 1.51 22.06
N TRP A 78 -5.43 0.95 21.13
CA TRP A 78 -5.26 1.52 19.81
C TRP A 78 -6.50 1.30 18.96
N THR A 79 -6.93 2.36 18.26
CA THR A 79 -8.04 2.29 17.31
C THR A 79 -7.63 2.97 16.00
N PRO A 80 -7.85 2.33 14.84
CA PRO A 80 -7.43 2.83 13.53
C PRO A 80 -7.97 4.21 13.14
N GLU A 81 -9.10 4.61 13.72
CA GLU A 81 -9.77 5.89 13.46
C GLU A 81 -9.07 7.08 14.12
N LYS A 82 -8.22 6.82 15.13
CA LYS A 82 -7.47 7.85 15.85
C LYS A 82 -6.12 8.15 15.21
N ASP A 83 -5.71 7.34 14.24
CA ASP A 83 -4.42 7.49 13.60
C ASP A 83 -4.34 8.79 12.80
N VAL A 84 -3.23 9.50 12.97
CA VAL A 84 -2.93 10.71 12.22
C VAL A 84 -2.42 10.31 10.84
N TRP A 85 -3.07 10.84 9.82
CA TRP A 85 -2.65 10.66 8.43
C TRP A 85 -1.81 11.84 8.00
N GLU A 86 -0.74 11.53 7.28
CA GLU A 86 0.19 12.48 6.68
C GLU A 86 0.07 12.38 5.16
N LEU A 87 0.35 13.49 4.47
CA LEU A 87 0.24 13.61 3.01
C LEU A 87 1.51 14.21 2.43
N TYR A 88 2.04 13.59 1.38
CA TYR A 88 3.26 14.00 0.71
C TYR A 88 3.08 14.04 -0.81
N ASN A 89 3.80 14.95 -1.47
CA ASN A 89 3.95 14.99 -2.92
C ASN A 89 5.36 14.49 -3.28
N ILE A 90 5.46 13.27 -3.79
CA ILE A 90 6.73 12.58 -4.05
C ILE A 90 7.45 13.16 -5.27
N ASP A 91 6.70 13.72 -6.23
CA ASP A 91 7.28 14.35 -7.41
C ASP A 91 8.10 15.60 -7.05
N GLU A 92 7.75 16.26 -5.94
CA GLU A 92 8.43 17.47 -5.45
C GLU A 92 9.32 17.18 -4.23
N ASP A 93 8.92 16.24 -3.37
CA ASP A 93 9.60 15.85 -2.14
C ASP A 93 9.68 14.32 -2.02
N TYR A 94 10.68 13.75 -2.69
CA TYR A 94 10.98 12.32 -2.62
C TYR A 94 11.34 11.83 -1.20
N SER A 95 11.73 12.75 -0.31
CA SER A 95 12.16 12.44 1.05
C SER A 95 11.01 12.37 2.06
N GLN A 96 9.80 12.80 1.67
CA GLN A 96 8.62 12.86 2.55
C GLN A 96 8.88 13.72 3.81
N ALA A 97 9.65 14.79 3.68
CA ALA A 97 10.00 15.64 4.81
C ALA A 97 8.87 16.63 5.18
N ASN A 98 8.04 17.01 4.21
CA ASN A 98 7.03 18.06 4.39
C ASN A 98 5.61 17.48 4.37
N ASP A 99 4.97 17.39 5.54
CA ASP A 99 3.56 17.01 5.63
C ASP A 99 2.64 18.13 5.09
N LEU A 100 1.86 17.79 4.07
CA LEU A 100 0.89 18.64 3.39
C LEU A 100 -0.56 18.35 3.82
N ALA A 101 -0.80 17.43 4.77
CA ALA A 101 -2.15 17.00 5.17
C ALA A 101 -3.05 18.17 5.59
N LYS A 102 -2.51 19.11 6.36
CA LYS A 102 -3.24 20.32 6.81
C LYS A 102 -3.48 21.32 5.69
N LYS A 103 -2.62 21.35 4.66
CA LYS A 103 -2.72 22.28 3.53
C LYS A 103 -3.69 21.76 2.46
N ASN A 104 -3.73 20.44 2.25
CA ASN A 104 -4.54 19.78 1.22
C ASN A 104 -5.45 18.68 1.83
N PRO A 105 -6.40 19.02 2.72
CA PRO A 105 -7.24 18.04 3.38
C PRO A 105 -8.16 17.25 2.42
N GLU A 106 -8.59 17.86 1.31
CA GLU A 106 -9.40 17.19 0.30
C GLU A 106 -8.60 16.10 -0.44
N LYS A 107 -7.34 16.38 -0.79
CA LYS A 107 -6.48 15.38 -1.43
C LYS A 107 -6.17 14.22 -0.49
N LEU A 108 -5.98 14.51 0.79
CA LEU A 108 -5.83 13.46 1.79
C LEU A 108 -7.10 12.59 1.89
N LYS A 109 -8.28 13.19 1.86
CA LYS A 109 -9.55 12.46 1.89
C LYS A 109 -9.72 11.56 0.66
N GLU A 110 -9.38 12.05 -0.53
CA GLU A 110 -9.38 11.29 -1.78
C GLU A 110 -8.49 10.04 -1.65
N LEU A 111 -7.24 10.20 -1.22
CA LEU A 111 -6.31 9.07 -1.05
C LEU A 111 -6.73 8.10 0.04
N LYS A 112 -7.33 8.60 1.14
CA LYS A 112 -7.92 7.72 2.16
C LYS A 112 -9.06 6.89 1.60
N THR A 113 -9.92 7.45 0.75
CA THR A 113 -10.97 6.69 0.06
C THR A 113 -10.36 5.64 -0.85
N LEU A 114 -9.38 6.01 -1.67
CA LEU A 114 -8.68 5.09 -2.57
C LEU A 114 -8.00 3.94 -1.79
N PHE A 115 -7.41 4.24 -0.63
CA PHE A 115 -6.84 3.22 0.24
C PHE A 115 -7.89 2.20 0.70
N MET A 116 -9.10 2.65 1.02
CA MET A 116 -10.18 1.74 1.42
C MET A 116 -10.63 0.84 0.27
N GLU A 117 -10.73 1.39 -0.94
CA GLU A 117 -11.08 0.64 -2.15
C GLU A 117 -10.03 -0.43 -2.45
N GLU A 118 -8.75 -0.06 -2.45
CA GLU A 118 -7.63 -0.99 -2.65
C GLU A 118 -7.53 -2.03 -1.53
N SER A 119 -7.81 -1.67 -0.28
CA SER A 119 -7.83 -2.61 0.86
C SER A 119 -8.90 -3.69 0.69
N VAL A 120 -10.05 -3.35 0.10
CA VAL A 120 -11.10 -4.31 -0.23
C VAL A 120 -10.67 -5.19 -1.40
N ALA A 121 -10.12 -4.61 -2.47
CA ALA A 121 -9.63 -5.35 -3.63
C ALA A 121 -8.55 -6.38 -3.26
N ASN A 122 -7.63 -6.01 -2.37
CA ASN A 122 -6.54 -6.86 -1.87
C ASN A 122 -6.98 -7.82 -0.74
N LYS A 123 -8.30 -7.97 -0.49
CA LYS A 123 -8.89 -8.83 0.57
C LYS A 123 -8.39 -8.50 2.00
N LYS A 124 -7.74 -7.35 2.22
CA LYS A 124 -7.18 -6.92 3.51
C LYS A 124 -8.25 -6.38 4.45
N TYR A 125 -9.27 -5.71 3.93
CA TYR A 125 -10.35 -5.14 4.75
C TYR A 125 -11.12 -6.22 5.56
N ALA A 126 -11.37 -7.38 4.95
CA ALA A 126 -12.01 -8.51 5.62
C ALA A 126 -11.11 -9.18 6.68
N HIS A 127 -9.80 -9.22 6.43
CA HIS A 127 -8.79 -9.70 7.38
C HIS A 127 -8.65 -8.74 8.58
N TRP A 128 -8.72 -7.44 8.36
CA TRP A 128 -8.68 -6.39 9.38
C TRP A 128 -9.71 -6.59 10.49
N ARG A 129 -10.96 -6.95 10.15
CA ARG A 129 -12.01 -7.28 11.12
C ARG A 129 -11.74 -8.54 11.96
N ARG A 130 -10.94 -9.48 11.47
CA ARG A 130 -10.70 -10.77 12.15
C ARG A 130 -9.38 -10.82 12.90
N VAL A 131 -8.30 -10.25 12.35
CA VAL A 131 -6.93 -10.50 12.83
C VAL A 131 -6.40 -9.41 13.75
N ILE A 132 -6.73 -8.14 13.51
CA ILE A 132 -6.36 -7.07 14.46
C ILE A 132 -7.16 -7.22 15.76
N CYS A 133 -8.45 -7.59 15.67
CA CYS A 133 -9.22 -7.96 16.86
C CYS A 133 -8.61 -9.14 17.62
N PHE A 134 -8.00 -10.12 16.94
CA PHE A 134 -7.41 -11.29 17.59
C PHE A 134 -6.06 -11.00 18.28
N ILE A 135 -5.30 -10.01 17.82
CA ILE A 135 -4.05 -9.58 18.45
C ILE A 135 -4.33 -8.68 19.67
N ALA A 136 -5.51 -8.06 19.73
CA ALA A 136 -5.97 -7.20 20.82
C ALA A 136 -6.92 -7.91 21.82
N SER A 137 -7.10 -9.23 21.72
CA SER A 137 -7.92 -10.05 22.63
C SER A 137 -7.06 -10.99 23.49
#